data_AF-A0A7I9VAL6-F1
#
_entry.id   AF-A0A7I9VAL6-F1
#
_cell.length_a   1.000
_cell.length_b   1.000
_cell.length_c   1.000
_cell.angle_alpha   90.00
_cell.angle_beta   90.00
_cell.angle_gamma   90.00
#
_symmetry.space_group_name_H-M   'P 1'
#
loop_
_entity.id
_entity.type
_entity.pdbx_description
1 polymer ?
#
loop_
_entity_poly.entity_id
_entity_poly.type
_entity_poly.pdbx_seq_one_letter_code
_entity_poly.pdbx_strand_id
1 'polypeptide(L)'
;MAEQESPEQRERRERLEAANGVSRRRSQLDDARAGQTGQGKQLDTNKVREIRADLAAGGDKAVERRHGKGALGSAEAQKAKAQRSNVRKHESRLREASAERAGSAKGSPVRADQAQKAQRAKEKFVAREREARATSAVSRGR
;
A
#
# COMPACT_ATOMS: atom_id res chain seq x y z
N MET A 1 -18.10 20.45 38.21
CA MET A 1 -18.30 21.19 36.94
C MET A 1 -17.54 20.43 35.86
N ALA A 2 -18.20 19.53 35.13
CA ALA A 2 -17.58 18.83 34.01
C ALA A 2 -17.71 19.75 32.79
N GLU A 3 -16.61 20.37 32.37
CA GLU A 3 -16.56 21.17 31.14
C GLU A 3 -16.95 20.26 29.97
N GLN A 4 -18.09 20.52 29.36
CA GLN A 4 -18.53 19.82 28.16
C GLN A 4 -17.65 20.29 26.99
N GLU A 5 -16.55 19.58 26.74
CA GLU A 5 -15.75 19.77 25.53
C GLU A 5 -16.65 19.66 24.30
N SER A 6 -16.59 20.64 23.40
CA SER A 6 -17.39 20.64 22.19
C SER A 6 -17.02 19.45 21.29
N PRO A 7 -17.96 18.91 20.48
CA PRO A 7 -17.66 17.79 19.58
C PRO A 7 -16.50 18.11 18.62
N GLU A 8 -16.32 19.36 18.21
CA GLU A 8 -15.18 19.79 17.38
C GLU A 8 -13.85 19.78 18.15
N GLN A 9 -13.86 20.11 19.44
CA GLN A 9 -12.67 20.04 20.29
C GLN A 9 -12.24 18.59 20.54
N ARG A 10 -13.21 17.69 20.74
CA ARG A 10 -12.95 16.24 20.82
C ARG A 10 -12.36 15.70 19.53
N GLU A 11 -12.93 16.03 18.38
CA GLU A 11 -12.44 15.54 17.09
C GLU A 11 -11.02 16.07 16.78
N ARG A 12 -10.74 17.34 17.12
CA ARG A 12 -9.39 17.91 16.98
C ARG A 12 -8.38 17.23 17.90
N ARG A 13 -8.77 16.90 19.13
CA ARG A 13 -7.93 16.19 20.10
C ARG A 13 -7.63 14.75 19.67
N GLU A 14 -8.64 14.02 19.20
CA GLU A 14 -8.46 12.66 18.66
C GLU A 14 -7.53 12.65 17.43
N ARG A 15 -7.68 13.62 16.51
CA ARG A 15 -6.79 13.76 15.35
C ARG A 15 -5.35 14.04 15.77
N LEU A 16 -5.14 14.87 16.79
CA LEU A 16 -3.80 15.16 17.33
C LEU A 16 -3.21 13.95 18.06
N GLU A 17 -3.99 13.22 18.85
CA GLU A 17 -3.55 11.98 19.50
C GLU A 17 -3.21 10.88 18.49
N ALA A 18 -4.01 10.73 17.44
CA ALA A 18 -3.74 9.81 16.34
C ALA A 18 -2.44 10.18 15.61
N ALA A 19 -2.23 11.47 15.29
CA ALA A 19 -1.01 11.96 14.64
C ALA A 19 0.24 11.75 15.52
N ASN A 20 0.13 12.00 16.83
CA ASN A 20 1.20 11.77 17.79
C ASN A 20 1.51 10.28 17.97
N GLY A 21 0.48 9.42 17.98
CA GLY A 21 0.64 7.97 18.04
C GLY A 21 1.29 7.38 16.80
N VAL A 22 1.09 7.97 15.62
CA VAL A 22 1.79 7.59 14.38
C VAL A 22 3.26 8.06 14.43
N SER A 23 3.52 9.30 14.83
CA SER A 23 4.88 9.83 14.93
C SER A 23 5.74 9.06 15.94
N ARG A 24 5.19 8.71 17.11
CA ARG A 24 5.88 7.92 18.13
C ARG A 24 6.19 6.50 17.66
N ARG A 25 5.25 5.84 16.96
CA ARG A 25 5.50 4.53 16.35
C ARG A 25 6.57 4.59 15.26
N ARG A 26 6.61 5.68 14.49
CA ARG A 26 7.62 5.89 13.45
C ARG A 26 9.01 6.08 14.04
N SER A 27 9.15 6.89 15.10
CA SER A 27 10.44 7.08 15.77
C SER A 27 10.95 5.78 16.40
N GLN A 28 10.08 5.00 17.05
CA GLN A 28 10.48 3.71 17.62
C GLN A 28 10.96 2.70 16.57
N LEU A 29 10.35 2.72 15.37
CA LEU A 29 10.81 1.90 14.24
C LEU A 29 12.14 2.38 13.68
N ASP A 30 12.35 3.69 13.59
CA ASP A 30 13.61 4.28 13.12
C ASP A 30 14.74 4.07 14.15
N ASP A 31 14.47 4.17 15.45
CA ASP A 31 15.44 3.90 16.53
C ASP A 31 15.80 2.41 16.60
N ALA A 32 14.82 1.51 16.47
CA ALA A 32 15.07 0.07 16.37
C ALA A 32 15.90 -0.28 15.13
N ARG A 33 15.71 0.46 14.03
CA ARG A 33 16.48 0.31 12.80
C ARG A 33 17.89 0.88 12.93
N ALA A 34 18.05 2.01 13.61
CA ALA A 34 19.34 2.65 13.87
C ALA A 34 20.22 1.80 14.78
N GLY A 35 19.66 1.20 15.84
CA GLY A 35 20.35 0.26 16.72
C GLY A 35 20.83 -1.01 16.00
N GLN A 36 20.15 -1.43 14.93
CA GLN A 36 20.53 -2.58 14.12
C GLN A 36 21.66 -2.27 13.11
N THR A 37 21.96 -0.99 12.88
CA THR A 37 23.01 -0.56 11.92
C THR A 37 24.33 -0.14 12.59
N GLY A 38 24.41 -0.20 13.92
CA GLY A 38 25.47 0.46 14.70
C GLY A 38 26.88 -0.16 14.67
N GLN A 39 27.07 -1.47 14.44
CA GLN A 39 28.42 -2.08 14.51
C GLN A 39 28.59 -3.32 13.63
N GLY A 40 28.33 -3.20 12.33
CA GLY A 40 28.66 -4.25 11.36
C GLY A 40 29.32 -3.62 10.15
N LYS A 41 30.43 -4.20 9.68
CA LYS A 41 31.06 -3.90 8.39
C LYS A 41 30.02 -3.38 7.39
N GLN A 42 30.22 -2.17 6.90
CA GLN A 42 29.28 -1.53 5.98
C GLN A 42 29.06 -2.48 4.80
N LEU A 43 27.90 -3.12 4.77
CA LEU A 43 27.63 -4.17 3.80
C LEU A 43 27.55 -3.55 2.42
N ASP A 44 28.25 -4.17 1.46
CA ASP A 44 28.16 -3.76 0.08
C ASP A 44 26.74 -4.01 -0.44
N THR A 45 26.01 -2.92 -0.62
CA THR A 45 24.61 -2.96 -1.06
C THR A 45 24.46 -3.45 -2.51
N ASN A 46 25.46 -3.24 -3.36
CA ASN A 46 25.46 -3.76 -4.72
C ASN A 46 25.63 -5.28 -4.69
N LYS A 47 26.58 -5.77 -3.90
CA LYS A 47 26.78 -7.22 -3.70
C LYS A 47 25.55 -7.91 -3.11
N VAL A 48 24.87 -7.29 -2.14
CA VAL A 48 23.60 -7.81 -1.61
C VAL A 48 22.52 -7.90 -2.70
N ARG A 49 22.41 -6.90 -3.60
CA ARG A 49 21.45 -6.93 -4.71
C ARG A 49 21.76 -8.03 -5.71
N GLU A 50 23.02 -8.23 -6.05
CA GLU A 50 23.47 -9.29 -6.96
C GLU A 50 23.18 -10.67 -6.39
N ILE A 51 23.59 -10.93 -5.14
CA ILE A 51 23.33 -12.21 -4.47
C ILE A 51 21.82 -12.46 -4.38
N ARG A 52 21.01 -11.43 -4.10
CA ARG A 52 19.55 -11.55 -4.07
C ARG A 52 18.98 -11.95 -5.44
N ALA A 53 19.49 -11.38 -6.53
CA ALA A 53 19.08 -11.73 -7.89
C ALA A 53 19.45 -13.18 -8.23
N ASP A 54 20.67 -13.61 -7.86
CA ASP A 54 21.12 -14.98 -8.09
C ASP A 54 20.32 -16.00 -7.27
N LEU A 55 20.03 -15.68 -6.00
CA LEU A 55 19.13 -16.48 -5.16
C LEU A 55 17.72 -16.59 -5.75
N ALA A 56 17.25 -15.56 -6.48
CA ALA A 56 15.97 -15.59 -7.16
C ALA A 56 16.01 -16.45 -8.43
N ALA A 57 17.09 -16.35 -9.21
CA ALA A 57 17.25 -17.05 -10.49
C ALA A 57 17.52 -18.55 -10.34
N GLY A 58 18.39 -18.94 -9.40
CA GLY A 58 18.82 -20.34 -9.24
C GLY A 58 19.14 -20.77 -7.81
N GLY A 59 18.74 -19.98 -6.82
CA GLY A 59 18.94 -20.31 -5.41
C GLY A 59 20.41 -20.34 -5.01
N ASP A 60 20.72 -21.14 -3.99
CA ASP A 60 22.04 -21.20 -3.38
C ASP A 60 23.13 -21.64 -4.39
N LYS A 61 22.80 -22.55 -5.33
CA LYS A 61 23.73 -23.00 -6.40
C LYS A 61 24.15 -21.88 -7.35
N ALA A 62 23.25 -20.95 -7.68
CA ALA A 62 23.59 -19.82 -8.55
C ALA A 62 24.54 -18.84 -7.86
N VAL A 63 24.33 -18.60 -6.56
CA VAL A 63 25.23 -17.79 -5.73
C VAL A 63 26.60 -18.43 -5.61
N GLU A 64 26.66 -19.74 -5.34
CA GLU A 64 27.94 -20.47 -5.29
C GLU A 64 28.70 -20.39 -6.62
N ARG A 65 28.00 -20.45 -7.76
CA ARG A 65 28.62 -20.36 -9.09
C ARG A 65 29.18 -18.98 -9.40
N ARG A 66 28.49 -17.89 -9.02
CA ARG A 66 28.93 -16.50 -9.31
C ARG A 66 29.88 -15.92 -8.28
N HIS A 67 29.69 -16.26 -7.00
CA HIS A 67 30.39 -15.63 -5.88
C HIS A 67 31.29 -16.62 -5.10
N GLY A 68 31.25 -17.92 -5.44
CA GLY A 68 32.02 -18.98 -4.80
C GLY A 68 31.30 -19.64 -3.62
N LYS A 69 31.75 -20.84 -3.21
CA LYS A 69 31.16 -21.62 -2.09
C LYS A 69 31.11 -20.85 -0.77
N GLY A 70 32.07 -19.96 -0.52
CA GLY A 70 32.11 -19.15 0.70
C GLY A 70 31.08 -18.01 0.75
N ALA A 71 30.46 -17.66 -0.39
CA ALA A 71 29.56 -16.52 -0.47
C ALA A 71 28.27 -16.72 0.34
N LEU A 72 27.78 -17.96 0.49
CA LEU A 72 26.57 -18.24 1.27
C LEU A 72 26.72 -17.95 2.76
N GLY A 73 27.96 -18.01 3.28
CA GLY A 73 28.28 -17.67 4.67
C GLY A 73 28.52 -16.17 4.90
N SER A 74 28.48 -15.34 3.85
CA SER A 74 28.76 -13.91 3.98
C SER A 74 27.59 -13.15 4.58
N ALA A 75 27.88 -12.05 5.29
CA ALA A 75 26.86 -11.19 5.87
C ALA A 75 25.96 -10.55 4.79
N GLU A 76 26.48 -10.34 3.58
CA GLU A 76 25.71 -9.89 2.41
C GLU A 76 24.71 -10.95 1.95
N ALA A 77 25.10 -12.23 1.91
CA ALA A 77 24.20 -13.32 1.55
C ALA A 77 23.12 -13.54 2.60
N GLN A 78 23.44 -13.44 3.88
CA GLN A 78 22.44 -13.50 4.96
C GLN A 78 21.42 -12.36 4.84
N LYS A 79 21.87 -11.12 4.56
CA LYS A 79 20.99 -9.99 4.32
C LYS A 79 20.14 -10.16 3.06
N ALA A 80 20.70 -10.70 1.98
CA ALA A 80 19.97 -11.01 0.76
C ALA A 80 18.86 -12.07 1.00
N LYS A 81 19.18 -13.13 1.76
CA LYS A 81 18.21 -14.17 2.18
C LYS A 81 17.08 -13.57 3.04
N ALA A 82 17.43 -12.75 4.03
CA ALA A 82 16.46 -12.08 4.89
C ALA A 82 15.52 -11.14 4.09
N GLN A 83 16.07 -10.34 3.18
CA GLN A 83 15.27 -9.48 2.30
C GLN A 83 14.31 -10.29 1.43
N ARG A 84 14.75 -11.42 0.86
CA ARG A 84 13.91 -12.27 0.02
C ARG A 84 12.75 -12.92 0.81
N SER A 85 13.00 -13.34 2.05
CA SER A 85 11.96 -13.84 2.94
C SER A 85 10.89 -12.78 3.24
N ASN A 86 11.32 -11.54 3.50
CA ASN A 86 10.40 -10.42 3.75
C ASN A 86 9.56 -10.07 2.51
N VAL A 87 10.15 -10.11 1.31
CA VAL A 87 9.43 -9.90 0.05
C VAL A 87 8.35 -10.96 -0.16
N ARG A 88 8.67 -12.24 0.04
CA ARG A 88 7.66 -13.33 -0.08
C ARG A 88 6.51 -13.17 0.92
N LYS A 89 6.81 -12.82 2.18
CA LYS A 89 5.77 -12.56 3.19
C LYS A 89 4.90 -11.37 2.81
N HIS A 90 5.50 -10.31 2.26
CA HIS A 90 4.76 -9.15 1.77
C HIS A 90 3.88 -9.49 0.56
N GLU A 91 4.37 -10.28 -0.38
CA GLU A 91 3.57 -10.78 -1.52
C GLU A 91 2.40 -11.66 -1.07
N SER A 92 2.60 -12.55 -0.08
CA SER A 92 1.51 -13.34 0.52
C SER A 92 0.47 -12.45 1.15
N ARG A 93 0.88 -11.47 1.97
CA ARG A 93 -0.02 -10.49 2.59
C ARG A 93 -0.75 -9.64 1.57
N LEU A 94 -0.11 -9.24 0.48
CA LEU A 94 -0.77 -8.50 -0.59
C LEU A 94 -1.80 -9.38 -1.33
N ARG A 95 -1.50 -10.66 -1.55
CA ARG A 95 -2.47 -11.62 -2.11
C ARG A 95 -3.65 -11.83 -1.16
N GLU A 96 -3.40 -12.03 0.13
CA GLU A 96 -4.44 -12.15 1.17
C GLU A 96 -5.28 -10.88 1.27
N ALA A 97 -4.67 -9.70 1.36
CA ALA A 97 -5.39 -8.42 1.39
C ALA A 97 -6.19 -8.14 0.11
N SER A 98 -5.69 -8.61 -1.05
CA SER A 98 -6.44 -8.52 -2.31
C SER A 98 -7.61 -9.51 -2.34
N ALA A 99 -7.43 -10.71 -1.79
CA ALA A 99 -8.49 -11.70 -1.63
C ALA A 99 -9.56 -11.24 -0.63
N GLU A 100 -9.18 -10.62 0.48
CA GLU A 100 -10.11 -10.01 1.45
C GLU A 100 -10.86 -8.81 0.85
N ARG A 101 -10.20 -7.96 0.05
CA ARG A 101 -10.88 -6.90 -0.70
C ARG A 101 -11.85 -7.46 -1.75
N ALA A 102 -11.52 -8.58 -2.39
CA ALA A 102 -12.41 -9.25 -3.34
C ALA A 102 -13.59 -9.94 -2.64
N GLY A 103 -13.39 -10.50 -1.44
CA GLY A 103 -14.45 -11.06 -0.59
C GLY A 103 -15.36 -10.00 0.04
N SER A 104 -14.81 -8.83 0.37
CA SER A 104 -15.55 -7.68 0.91
C SER A 104 -16.37 -6.93 -0.15
N ALA A 105 -16.13 -7.18 -1.44
CA ALA A 105 -16.87 -6.57 -2.55
C ALA A 105 -18.34 -7.02 -2.65
N LYS A 106 -18.76 -8.06 -1.90
CA LYS A 106 -20.16 -8.50 -1.86
C LYS A 106 -21.02 -7.84 -0.77
N GLY A 107 -20.50 -6.97 0.08
CA GLY A 107 -21.24 -6.59 1.30
C GLY A 107 -20.99 -5.22 1.91
N SER A 108 -20.49 -4.22 1.17
CA SER A 108 -20.36 -2.87 1.72
C SER A 108 -21.46 -1.94 1.17
N PRO A 109 -22.52 -1.60 1.96
CA PRO A 109 -23.67 -0.84 1.48
C PRO A 109 -23.29 0.55 0.96
N VAL A 110 -22.19 1.13 1.47
CA VAL A 110 -21.71 2.47 1.10
C VAL A 110 -21.27 2.54 -0.38
N ARG A 111 -20.69 1.47 -0.95
CA ARG A 111 -20.27 1.46 -2.35
C ARG A 111 -21.38 1.13 -3.34
N ALA A 112 -22.35 0.30 -2.93
CA ALA A 112 -23.53 0.02 -3.74
C ALA A 112 -24.37 1.30 -3.97
N ASP A 113 -24.55 2.10 -2.92
CA ASP A 113 -25.24 3.39 -3.00
C ASP A 113 -24.52 4.39 -3.92
N GLN A 114 -23.18 4.42 -3.87
CA GLN A 114 -22.39 5.33 -4.70
C GLN A 114 -22.43 4.95 -6.19
N ALA A 115 -22.40 3.66 -6.50
CA ALA A 115 -22.53 3.15 -7.87
C ALA A 115 -23.94 3.42 -8.44
N GLN A 116 -25.00 3.22 -7.63
CA GLN A 116 -26.38 3.51 -8.05
C GLN A 116 -26.62 5.01 -8.26
N LYS A 117 -26.05 5.88 -7.41
CA LYS A 117 -26.12 7.34 -7.61
C LYS A 117 -25.41 7.78 -8.90
N ALA A 118 -24.26 7.20 -9.22
CA ALA A 118 -23.54 7.50 -10.45
C ALA A 118 -24.31 7.07 -11.72
N GLN A 119 -24.99 5.93 -11.69
CA GLN A 119 -25.84 5.48 -12.81
C GLN A 119 -27.06 6.40 -13.01
N ARG A 120 -27.78 6.73 -11.92
CA ARG A 120 -28.94 7.64 -11.99
C ARG A 120 -28.56 9.05 -12.49
N ALA A 121 -27.36 9.53 -12.18
CA ALA A 121 -26.87 10.82 -12.67
C ALA A 121 -26.63 10.80 -14.20
N LYS A 122 -26.08 9.71 -14.73
CA LYS A 122 -25.86 9.54 -16.18
C LYS A 122 -27.17 9.48 -16.96
N GLU A 123 -28.16 8.74 -16.46
CA GLU A 123 -29.47 8.65 -17.12
C GLU A 123 -30.18 10.01 -17.19
N LYS A 124 -30.12 10.80 -16.11
CA LYS A 124 -30.67 12.17 -16.10
C LYS A 124 -29.95 13.09 -17.07
N PHE A 125 -28.64 12.94 -17.24
CA PHE A 125 -27.87 13.73 -18.20
C PHE A 125 -28.24 13.38 -19.64
N VAL A 126 -28.32 12.08 -19.97
CA VAL A 126 -28.70 11.61 -21.31
C VAL A 126 -30.15 12.00 -21.65
N ALA A 127 -31.07 11.96 -20.68
CA ALA A 127 -32.44 12.43 -20.87
C ALA A 127 -32.49 13.94 -21.19
N ARG A 128 -31.73 14.76 -20.45
CA ARG A 128 -31.61 16.20 -20.70
C ARG A 128 -30.97 16.52 -22.05
N GLU A 129 -29.94 15.79 -22.47
CA GLU A 129 -29.35 15.97 -23.80
C GLU A 129 -30.34 15.61 -24.92
N ARG A 130 -31.15 14.56 -24.73
CA ARG A 130 -32.21 14.19 -25.69
C ARG A 130 -33.30 15.25 -25.77
N GLU A 131 -33.75 15.81 -24.64
CA GLU A 131 -34.71 16.91 -24.62
C GLU A 131 -34.16 18.20 -25.25
N ALA A 132 -32.91 18.56 -24.96
CA ALA A 132 -32.24 19.72 -25.58
C ALA A 132 -32.05 19.54 -27.09
N ARG A 133 -31.77 18.31 -27.54
CA ARG A 133 -31.65 17.99 -28.96
C ARG A 133 -33.02 17.99 -29.67
N ALA A 134 -34.07 17.55 -29.00
CA ALA A 134 -35.45 17.61 -29.53
C ALA A 134 -35.94 19.06 -29.66
N THR A 135 -35.72 19.90 -28.65
CA THR A 135 -36.13 21.31 -28.67
C THR A 135 -35.32 22.15 -29.67
N SER A 136 -34.02 21.87 -29.84
CA SER A 136 -33.17 22.57 -30.83
C SER A 136 -33.37 22.10 -32.28
N ALA A 137 -34.03 20.96 -32.50
CA ALA A 137 -34.47 20.50 -33.82
C ALA A 137 -35.79 21.19 -34.24
N VAL A 138 -36.67 21.47 -33.28
CA VAL A 138 -37.94 22.19 -33.51
C VAL A 138 -37.72 23.67 -33.82
N SER A 139 -36.68 24.31 -33.28
CA SER A 139 -36.38 25.73 -33.52
C SER A 139 -35.63 26.04 -34.83
N ARG A 140 -35.09 25.02 -35.52
CA ARG A 140 -34.37 25.16 -36.80
C ARG A 140 -35.19 24.77 -38.04
N GLY A 141 -36.45 24.40 -37.85
CA GLY A 141 -37.36 23.95 -38.90
C GLY A 141 -38.60 24.83 -39.10
N ARG A 142 -38.51 26.15 -38.82
CA ARG A 142 -39.51 27.14 -39.22
C ARG A 142 -38.88 28.20 -40.09
#